data_AF-A0A832NAG1-F1
#
_entry.id   AF-A0A832NAG1-F1
#
_cell.length_a   1.000
_cell.length_b   1.000
_cell.length_c   1.000
_cell.angle_alpha   90.00
_cell.angle_beta   90.00
_cell.angle_gamma   90.00
#
_symmetry.space_group_name_H-M   'P 1'
#
loop_
_entity.id
_entity.type
_entity.pdbx_description
1 polymer ?
#
loop_
_entity_poly.entity_id
_entity_poly.type
_entity_poly.pdbx_seq_one_letter_code
_entity_poly.pdbx_strand_id
1 'polypeptide(L)' 'MVRPARRISYVEYAIREIDALARELERRGRRVIRLNIGDPVAYGFQPPRQLLEALTRALGEGFNGYSPSEGLPELREAVS' A
#
# COMPACT_ATOMS: atom_id res chain seq x y z
N MET A 1 2.38 4.16 30.09
CA MET A 1 2.37 2.97 29.22
C MET A 1 0.95 2.76 28.71
N VAL A 2 0.73 2.76 27.40
CA VAL A 2 -0.63 2.64 26.82
C VAL A 2 -1.01 1.16 26.75
N ARG A 3 -2.17 0.77 27.29
CA ARG A 3 -2.67 -0.60 27.20
C ARG A 3 -3.55 -0.75 25.94
N PRO A 4 -3.24 -1.68 25.02
CA PRO A 4 -4.09 -1.92 23.86
C PRO A 4 -5.49 -2.38 24.24
N ALA A 5 -6.48 -2.04 23.41
CA ALA A 5 -7.85 -2.53 23.58
C ALA A 5 -7.90 -4.05 23.36
N ARG A 6 -8.70 -4.75 24.17
CA ARG A 6 -8.84 -6.23 24.08
C ARG A 6 -9.22 -6.71 22.69
N ARG A 7 -10.03 -5.96 21.93
CA ARG A 7 -10.47 -6.37 20.59
C ARG A 7 -9.35 -6.57 19.57
N ILE A 8 -8.18 -5.95 19.79
CA ILE A 8 -7.04 -6.11 18.86
C ILE A 8 -6.25 -7.38 19.14
N SER A 9 -6.41 -8.03 20.30
CA SER A 9 -5.54 -9.14 20.73
C SER A 9 -5.63 -10.38 19.86
N TYR A 10 -6.62 -10.46 18.97
CA TYR A 10 -6.85 -11.59 18.07
C TYR A 10 -6.67 -11.20 16.59
N VAL A 11 -6.21 -9.97 16.31
CA VAL A 11 -5.94 -9.52 14.94
C VAL A 11 -4.55 -10.00 14.56
N GLU A 12 -4.50 -10.93 13.60
CA GLU A 12 -3.26 -11.49 13.08
C GLU A 12 -3.02 -11.06 11.63
N TYR A 13 -1.75 -10.95 11.23
CA TYR A 13 -1.35 -10.64 9.86
C TYR A 13 -0.16 -11.49 9.43
N ALA A 14 -0.40 -12.80 9.37
CA ALA A 14 0.61 -13.85 9.18
C ALA A 14 1.50 -13.65 7.94
N ILE A 15 1.01 -13.00 6.88
CA ILE A 15 1.78 -12.74 5.65
C ILE A 15 3.08 -11.97 5.93
N ARG A 16 3.10 -11.05 6.91
CA ARG A 16 4.30 -10.25 7.23
C ARG A 16 5.27 -10.94 8.17
N GLU A 17 4.87 -12.00 8.86
CA GLU A 17 5.76 -12.70 9.80
C GLU A 17 6.90 -13.43 9.06
N ILE A 18 6.62 -13.91 7.86
CA ILE A 18 7.61 -14.59 7.00
C ILE A 18 8.68 -13.61 6.48
N ASP A 19 8.36 -12.31 6.36
CA ASP A 19 9.33 -11.30 5.89
C ASP A 19 10.52 -11.16 6.86
N ALA A 20 10.29 -11.31 8.17
CA ALA A 20 11.36 -11.25 9.16
C ALA A 20 12.39 -12.39 8.97
N LEU A 21 11.90 -13.61 8.72
CA LEU A 21 12.74 -14.77 8.43
C LEU A 21 13.51 -14.61 7.12
N ALA A 22 12.84 -14.13 6.06
CA ALA A 22 13.48 -13.85 4.77
C ALA A 22 14.65 -12.86 4.93
N ARG A 23 14.44 -11.77 5.68
CA ARG A 23 15.49 -10.78 5.98
C ARG A 23 16.66 -11.37 6.77
N GLU A 24 16.40 -12.28 7.70
CA GLU A 24 17.45 -12.98 8.44
C GLU A 24 18.32 -13.83 7.51
N LEU A 25 17.71 -14.57 6.59
CA LEU A 25 18.43 -15.37 5.60
C LEU A 25 19.24 -14.49 4.64
N GLU A 26 18.65 -13.39 4.16
CA GLU A 26 19.34 -12.39 3.32
C GLU A 26 20.55 -11.78 4.03
N ARG A 27 20.42 -11.42 5.31
CA ARG A 27 21.55 -10.91 6.13
C ARG A 27 22.68 -11.92 6.31
N ARG A 28 22.39 -13.21 6.23
CA ARG A 28 23.40 -14.30 6.22
C ARG A 28 23.97 -14.57 4.82
N GLY A 29 23.69 -13.71 3.84
CA GLY A 29 24.19 -13.83 2.47
C GLY A 29 23.44 -14.85 1.62
N ARG A 30 22.27 -15.36 2.06
CA ARG A 30 21.44 -16.26 1.25
C ARG A 30 20.56 -15.45 0.31
N ARG A 31 20.47 -15.86 -0.95
CA ARG A 31 19.48 -15.32 -1.89
C ARG A 31 18.11 -15.87 -1.53
N VAL A 32 17.14 -14.98 -1.33
CA VAL A 32 15.71 -15.33 -1.15
C VAL A 32 14.93 -14.83 -2.36
N ILE A 33 14.14 -15.71 -2.97
CA ILE A 33 13.18 -15.32 -4.02
C ILE A 33 11.87 -15.02 -3.30
N ARG A 34 11.45 -13.75 -3.35
CA ARG A 34 10.23 -13.29 -2.70
C ARG A 34 9.06 -13.52 -3.66
N LEU A 35 8.12 -14.37 -3.26
CA LEU A 35 6.88 -14.68 -4.00
C LEU A 35 5.63 -14.52 -3.11
N ASN A 36 5.80 -13.91 -1.94
CA ASN A 36 4.78 -13.80 -0.90
C ASN A 36 4.06 -12.45 -0.88
N ILE A 37 4.68 -11.38 -1.42
CA ILE A 37 4.10 -10.03 -1.46
C ILE A 37 3.75 -9.67 -2.89
N GLY A 38 2.48 -9.39 -3.13
CA GLY A 38 1.96 -8.88 -4.40
C GLY A 38 2.12 -7.37 -4.52
N ASP A 39 3.35 -6.86 -4.44
CA ASP A 39 3.67 -5.45 -4.72
C ASP A 39 4.27 -5.35 -6.14
N PRO A 40 3.50 -4.98 -7.16
CA PRO A 40 3.98 -4.94 -8.54
C PRO A 40 5.15 -3.97 -8.73
N VAL A 41 5.23 -2.90 -7.94
CA VAL A 41 6.30 -1.89 -8.06
C VAL A 41 7.66 -2.50 -7.75
N ALA A 42 7.73 -3.40 -6.76
CA ALA A 42 8.93 -4.15 -6.44
C ALA A 42 9.41 -5.07 -7.58
N TYR A 43 8.54 -5.38 -8.55
CA TYR A 43 8.85 -6.20 -9.72
C TYR A 43 8.84 -5.42 -11.04
N GLY A 44 8.98 -4.09 -10.98
CA GLY A 44 9.19 -3.25 -12.17
C GLY A 44 7.92 -2.79 -12.87
N PHE A 45 6.74 -3.09 -12.34
CA PHE A 45 5.49 -2.52 -12.85
C PHE A 45 5.37 -1.07 -12.36
N GLN A 46 4.94 -0.17 -13.23
CA GLN A 46 4.70 1.22 -12.90
C GLN A 46 3.25 1.59 -13.23
N PRO A 47 2.65 2.55 -12.51
CA PRO A 47 1.36 3.08 -12.90
C PRO A 47 1.41 3.66 -14.33
N PRO A 48 0.31 3.61 -15.10
CA PRO A 48 0.27 4.20 -16.43
C PRO A 48 0.60 5.70 -16.39
N ARG A 49 1.30 6.19 -17.42
CA ARG A 49 1.72 7.59 -17.51
C ARG A 49 0.56 8.58 -17.37
N GLN A 50 -0.59 8.26 -17.96
CA GLN A 50 -1.81 9.07 -17.90
C GLN A 50 -2.29 9.30 -16.46
N LEU A 51 -2.15 8.29 -15.60
CA LEU A 51 -2.50 8.40 -14.17
C LEU A 51 -1.56 9.36 -13.45
N LEU A 52 -0.25 9.25 -13.70
CA LEU A 52 0.77 10.11 -13.09
C LEU A 52 0.60 11.57 -13.50
N GLU A 53 0.26 11.82 -14.77
CA GLU A 53 -0.03 13.16 -15.29
C GLU A 53 -1.30 13.75 -14.68
N ALA A 54 -2.38 12.95 -14.59
CA ALA A 54 -3.63 13.38 -13.96
C ALA A 54 -3.44 13.73 -12.48
N LEU A 55 -2.71 12.90 -11.72
CA LEU A 55 -2.37 13.15 -10.32
C LEU A 55 -1.56 14.45 -10.17
N THR A 56 -0.51 14.61 -10.99
CA THR A 56 0.36 15.79 -10.94
C THR A 56 -0.42 17.07 -11.24
N ARG A 57 -1.28 17.04 -12.26
CA ARG A 57 -2.15 18.16 -12.62
C ARG A 57 -3.12 18.51 -11.48
N ALA A 58 -3.80 17.52 -10.90
CA ALA A 58 -4.73 17.74 -9.79
C ALA A 58 -4.05 18.42 -8.59
N LEU A 59 -2.82 18.02 -8.25
CA LEU A 59 -2.03 18.69 -7.22
C LEU A 59 -1.71 20.15 -7.57
N GLY A 60 -1.32 20.42 -8.83
CA GLY A 60 -1.05 21.78 -9.33
C GLY A 60 -2.27 22.70 -9.35
N GLU A 61 -3.46 22.12 -9.54
CA GLU A 61 -4.75 22.83 -9.55
C GLU A 61 -5.36 23.01 -8.13
N GLY A 62 -4.68 22.52 -7.08
CA GLY A 62 -5.12 22.70 -5.69
C GLY A 62 -6.15 21.67 -5.20
N PHE A 63 -6.27 20.51 -5.87
CA PHE A 63 -7.09 19.39 -5.39
C PHE A 63 -6.41 18.63 -4.24
N ASN A 64 -6.13 19.32 -3.13
CA ASN A 64 -5.42 18.80 -1.95
C ASN A 64 -6.14 19.07 -0.62
N GLY A 65 -7.41 19.48 -0.68
CA GLY A 65 -8.28 19.67 0.47
C GLY A 65 -9.06 18.41 0.87
N TYR A 66 -9.88 18.53 1.90
CA TYR A 66 -10.80 17.46 2.30
C TYR A 66 -11.82 17.14 1.19
N SER A 67 -12.05 15.85 0.96
CA SER A 67 -13.15 15.35 0.13
C SER A 67 -14.36 14.95 1.00
N PRO A 68 -15.54 14.74 0.40
CA PRO A 68 -16.63 14.05 1.08
C PRO A 68 -16.16 12.68 1.62
N SER A 69 -16.72 12.24 2.75
CA SER A 69 -16.36 10.97 3.40
C SER A 69 -16.62 9.74 2.54
N GLU A 70 -17.57 9.82 1.61
CA GLU A 70 -17.91 8.75 0.67
C GLU A 70 -16.99 8.72 -0.57
N GLY A 71 -16.11 9.72 -0.73
CA GLY A 71 -15.30 9.95 -1.93
C GLY A 71 -15.87 11.03 -2.85
N LEU A 72 -15.11 11.40 -3.87
CA LEU A 72 -15.52 12.39 -4.87
C LEU A 72 -16.70 11.85 -5.71
N PRO A 73 -17.75 12.64 -5.97
CA PRO A 73 -18.89 12.21 -6.79
C PRO A 73 -18.47 11.66 -8.16
N GLU A 74 -17.55 12.35 -8.84
CA GLU A 74 -17.04 11.96 -10.16
C GLU A 74 -16.28 10.63 -10.13
N LEU A 75 -15.55 10.37 -9.04
CA LEU A 75 -14.86 9.09 -8.85
C LEU A 75 -15.85 7.95 -8.61
N ARG A 76 -16.91 8.20 -7.83
CA ARG A 76 -17.94 7.20 -7.54
C ARG A 76 -18.73 6.83 -8.79
N GLU A 77 -19.06 7.82 -9.62
CA GLU A 77 -19.69 7.60 -10.93
C GLU A 77 -18.78 6.78 -11.84
N ALA A 78 -17.48 7.10 -11.92
CA ALA A 78 -16.54 6.39 -12.78
C ALA A 78 -16.29 4.91 -12.39
N VAL A 79 -16.52 4.54 -11.13
CA VAL A 79 -16.35 3.16 -10.61
C VAL A 79 -17.61 2.31 -10.79
N SER A 80 -18.79 2.94 -10.93
CA SER A 80 -20.09 2.26 -11.03
C SER A 80 -20.28 1.57 -12.38
#